data_AF-A0A2D7ZE00-F1
#
_entry.id   AF-A0A2D7ZE00-F1
#
_cell.length_a   1.000
_cell.length_b   1.000
_cell.length_c   1.000
_cell.angle_alpha   90.00
_cell.angle_beta   90.00
_cell.angle_gamma   90.00
#
_symmetry.space_group_name_H-M   'P 1'
#
loop_
_entity.id
_entity.type
_entity.pdbx_description
1 polymer ?
#
loop_
_entity_poly.entity_id
_entity_poly.type
_entity_poly.pdbx_seq_one_letter_code
_entity_poly.pdbx_strand_id
1 'polypeptide(L)'
;MSEDWGKRHERAKDELDYKRPDVSIEGELSEAQTEAILNMRLRSLRKLEEVELVKERDSLMEERANLEDLLADTMQQWNKIAEEIRETKKQFGQSFVAGARRTDFAEAQDFEEVPIEAMIEKEPITVVCSSMGWIRAMNGHIDLERELKFKDGDGPGIIFHAQTTDKLLALGSNGRFYTILASNLPGGRGMGEPIRLMVDIPDEAKIVNIIPYISNQTLLVASSAGDGFIVRHDDVIAQTKSGKQILNVKDNSTAKVCCDINGDHIAVVGENRKVLIFPISELPEMARGKGVRLQKYKDGGLSDLTTFNLSDGLTWLDPAGRRRTESDLADWTAKRATAGRMAPRGFPRDNKFK
;
A
#
# COMPACT_ATOMS: atom_id res chain seq x y z
N MET A 1 -90.08 16.45 -4.47
CA MET A 1 -90.42 15.04 -4.20
C MET A 1 -90.13 14.30 -5.49
N SER A 2 -89.09 13.46 -5.52
CA SER A 2 -88.63 12.79 -6.74
C SER A 2 -89.43 11.54 -7.09
N GLU A 3 -90.24 11.01 -6.18
CA GLU A 3 -91.12 9.87 -6.48
C GLU A 3 -92.61 10.27 -6.44
N ASP A 4 -93.33 9.85 -7.47
CA ASP A 4 -94.78 10.00 -7.60
C ASP A 4 -95.50 8.81 -6.93
N TRP A 5 -95.81 8.98 -5.65
CA TRP A 5 -96.53 8.00 -4.83
C TRP A 5 -98.00 7.78 -5.27
N GLY A 6 -98.48 8.52 -6.27
CA GLY A 6 -99.78 8.31 -6.90
C GLY A 6 -99.78 7.22 -7.97
N LYS A 7 -98.61 6.73 -8.41
CA LYS A 7 -98.50 5.65 -9.40
C LYS A 7 -98.83 4.30 -8.78
N ARG A 8 -99.56 3.47 -9.53
CA ARG A 8 -99.93 2.11 -9.12
C ARG A 8 -98.75 1.18 -9.38
N HIS A 9 -97.98 0.86 -8.34
CA HIS A 9 -96.89 -0.10 -8.41
C HIS A 9 -97.43 -1.53 -8.25
N GLU A 10 -96.91 -2.48 -9.04
CA GLU A 10 -97.14 -3.91 -8.80
C GLU A 10 -96.46 -4.32 -7.49
N ARG A 11 -97.16 -5.07 -6.64
CA ARG A 11 -96.61 -5.53 -5.36
C ARG A 11 -95.64 -6.68 -5.62
N ALA A 12 -94.40 -6.51 -5.19
CA ALA A 12 -93.45 -7.61 -5.07
C ALA A 12 -94.02 -8.69 -4.13
N LYS A 13 -93.97 -9.95 -4.56
CA LYS A 13 -94.42 -11.12 -3.80
C LYS A 13 -93.25 -11.94 -3.29
N ASP A 14 -92.13 -11.97 -4.01
CA ASP A 14 -90.89 -12.65 -3.64
C ASP A 14 -89.66 -11.75 -3.87
N GLU A 15 -88.48 -12.13 -3.35
CA GLU A 15 -87.23 -11.33 -3.50
C GLU A 15 -86.82 -11.09 -4.96
N LEU A 16 -87.22 -11.98 -5.87
CA LEU A 16 -86.97 -11.85 -7.31
C LEU A 16 -87.71 -10.68 -7.96
N ASP A 17 -88.76 -10.16 -7.30
CA ASP A 17 -89.53 -9.01 -7.77
C ASP A 17 -88.90 -7.67 -7.35
N TYR A 18 -87.84 -7.70 -6.52
CA TYR A 18 -87.16 -6.50 -6.08
C TYR A 18 -86.43 -5.81 -7.25
N LYS A 19 -86.83 -4.57 -7.53
CA LYS A 19 -86.14 -3.70 -8.48
C LYS A 19 -85.27 -2.71 -7.71
N ARG A 20 -83.96 -2.76 -7.98
CA ARG A 20 -83.02 -1.79 -7.43
C ARG A 20 -83.34 -0.39 -7.96
N PRO A 21 -83.12 0.65 -7.14
CA PRO A 21 -83.18 2.03 -7.62
C PRO A 21 -82.24 2.25 -8.82
N ASP A 22 -82.68 3.00 -9.82
CA ASP A 22 -81.91 3.31 -11.02
C ASP A 22 -81.21 4.67 -10.84
N VAL A 23 -79.94 4.60 -10.42
CA VAL A 23 -79.08 5.77 -10.19
C VAL A 23 -78.79 6.60 -11.45
N SER A 24 -79.20 6.15 -12.64
CA SER A 24 -79.12 6.96 -13.87
C SER A 24 -80.26 7.98 -14.01
N ILE A 25 -81.32 7.84 -13.22
CA ILE A 25 -82.46 8.76 -13.19
C ILE A 25 -82.19 9.86 -12.16
N GLU A 26 -82.28 11.12 -12.61
CA GLU A 26 -81.99 12.28 -11.76
C GLU A 26 -83.00 12.38 -10.60
N GLY A 27 -82.50 12.30 -9.37
CA GLY A 27 -83.30 12.37 -8.15
C GLY A 27 -83.71 11.03 -7.55
N GLU A 28 -83.32 9.90 -8.14
CA GLU A 28 -83.46 8.59 -7.48
C GLU A 28 -82.38 8.38 -6.41
N LEU A 29 -82.73 7.63 -5.37
CA LEU A 29 -81.84 7.27 -4.26
C LEU A 29 -80.91 6.14 -4.69
N SER A 30 -79.71 6.05 -4.11
CA SER A 30 -78.87 4.87 -4.29
C SER A 30 -79.40 3.67 -3.50
N GLU A 31 -78.97 2.45 -3.87
CA GLU A 31 -79.29 1.22 -3.14
C GLU A 31 -78.89 1.34 -1.65
N ALA A 32 -77.71 1.89 -1.36
CA ALA A 32 -77.23 2.14 0.00
C ALA A 32 -78.07 3.19 0.76
N GLN A 33 -78.50 4.28 0.09
CA GLN A 33 -79.39 5.27 0.71
C GLN A 33 -80.77 4.68 1.02
N THR A 34 -81.27 3.84 0.12
CA THR A 34 -82.57 3.16 0.25
C THR A 34 -82.54 2.19 1.43
N GLU A 35 -81.49 1.36 1.51
CA GLU A 35 -81.27 0.45 2.62
C GLU A 35 -81.09 1.20 3.95
N ALA A 36 -80.37 2.33 3.96
CA ALA A 36 -80.22 3.16 5.15
C ALA A 36 -81.56 3.72 5.65
N ILE A 37 -82.45 4.15 4.75
CA ILE A 37 -83.81 4.62 5.08
C ILE A 37 -84.66 3.47 5.63
N LEU A 38 -84.63 2.30 4.99
CA LEU A 38 -85.38 1.11 5.43
C LEU A 38 -84.95 0.66 6.84
N ASN A 39 -83.67 0.80 7.16
CA ASN A 39 -83.11 0.46 8.46
C ASN A 39 -83.27 1.57 9.53
N MET A 40 -83.95 2.68 9.21
CA MET A 40 -84.17 3.76 10.18
C MET A 40 -85.09 3.31 11.32
N ARG A 41 -84.73 3.70 12.55
CA ARG A 41 -85.58 3.50 13.73
C ARG A 41 -86.49 4.70 13.93
N LEU A 42 -87.73 4.49 14.38
CA LEU A 42 -88.69 5.58 14.65
C LEU A 42 -88.17 6.66 15.60
N ARG A 43 -87.28 6.32 16.53
CA ARG A 43 -86.63 7.29 17.44
C ARG A 43 -85.73 8.31 16.71
N SER A 44 -85.18 7.94 15.55
CA SER A 44 -84.29 8.77 14.73
C SER A 44 -85.04 9.83 13.91
N LEU A 45 -86.37 9.79 13.91
CA LEU A 45 -87.24 10.78 13.25
C LEU A 45 -87.63 11.94 14.19
N ARG A 46 -86.99 12.06 15.37
CA ARG A 46 -87.23 13.17 16.30
C ARG A 46 -86.54 14.44 15.80
N LYS A 47 -87.12 15.61 16.08
CA LYS A 47 -86.54 16.90 15.69
C LYS A 47 -85.13 17.13 16.25
N LEU A 48 -84.82 16.62 17.43
CA LEU A 48 -83.48 16.71 18.03
C LEU A 48 -82.43 15.93 17.21
N GLU A 49 -82.77 14.73 16.75
CA GLU A 49 -81.89 13.89 15.94
C GLU A 49 -81.66 14.54 14.56
N GLU A 50 -82.69 15.16 13.98
CA GLU A 50 -82.53 15.94 12.74
C GLU A 50 -81.54 17.09 12.93
N VAL A 51 -81.60 17.82 14.05
CA VAL A 51 -80.67 18.92 14.34
C VAL A 51 -79.24 18.41 14.52
N GLU A 52 -79.06 17.26 15.17
CA GLU A 52 -77.74 16.63 15.33
C GLU A 52 -77.16 16.17 13.99
N LEU A 53 -77.96 15.53 13.14
CA LEU A 53 -77.56 15.10 11.80
C LEU A 53 -77.20 16.27 10.89
N VAL A 54 -77.95 17.38 10.98
CA VAL A 54 -77.62 18.60 10.22
C VAL A 54 -76.26 19.16 10.67
N LYS A 55 -75.99 19.21 11.98
CA LYS A 55 -74.69 19.65 12.50
C LYS A 55 -73.55 18.74 12.07
N GLU A 56 -73.75 17.43 12.17
CA GLU A 56 -72.74 16.44 11.75
C GLU A 56 -72.45 16.59 10.25
N ARG A 57 -73.49 16.64 9.42
CA ARG A 57 -73.37 16.92 7.97
C ARG A 57 -72.57 18.18 7.70
N ASP A 58 -72.89 19.28 8.39
CA ASP A 58 -72.21 20.56 8.19
C ASP A 58 -70.72 20.46 8.58
N SER A 59 -70.39 19.77 9.69
CA SER A 59 -69.00 19.53 10.09
C SER A 59 -68.23 18.64 9.09
N LEU A 60 -68.87 17.60 8.56
CA LEU A 60 -68.28 16.72 7.55
C LEU A 60 -68.09 17.45 6.21
N MET A 61 -68.99 18.38 5.86
CA MET A 61 -68.82 19.22 4.67
C MET A 61 -67.63 20.18 4.82
N GLU A 62 -67.42 20.74 6.02
CA GLU A 62 -66.26 21.59 6.31
C GLU A 62 -64.95 20.77 6.29
N GLU A 63 -64.93 19.60 6.93
CA GLU A 63 -63.77 18.69 6.90
C GLU A 63 -63.44 18.27 5.47
N ARG A 64 -64.45 17.89 4.68
CA ARG A 64 -64.28 17.52 3.28
C ARG A 64 -63.66 18.68 2.47
N ALA A 65 -64.17 19.90 2.62
CA ALA A 65 -63.65 21.06 1.90
C ALA A 65 -62.17 21.29 2.25
N ASN A 66 -61.81 21.23 3.54
CA ASN A 66 -60.43 21.38 3.99
C ASN A 66 -59.50 20.28 3.43
N LEU A 67 -59.97 19.04 3.35
CA LEU A 67 -59.22 17.93 2.76
C LEU A 67 -59.08 18.06 1.24
N GLU A 68 -60.14 18.48 0.54
CA GLU A 68 -60.09 18.72 -0.91
C GLU A 68 -59.12 19.87 -1.24
N ASP A 69 -59.14 20.96 -0.47
CA ASP A 69 -58.21 22.09 -0.59
C ASP A 69 -56.75 21.65 -0.36
N LEU A 70 -56.52 20.86 0.70
CA LEU A 70 -55.21 20.28 0.99
C LEU A 70 -54.73 19.35 -0.14
N LEU A 71 -55.62 18.55 -0.72
CA LEU A 71 -55.27 17.64 -1.81
C LEU A 71 -55.01 18.37 -3.14
N ALA A 72 -55.68 19.50 -3.37
CA ALA A 72 -55.56 20.30 -4.58
C ALA A 72 -54.27 21.16 -4.62
N ASP A 73 -53.75 21.60 -3.46
CA ASP A 73 -52.58 22.49 -3.39
C ASP A 73 -51.35 21.81 -2.76
N THR A 74 -50.35 21.53 -3.61
CA THR A 74 -49.07 20.97 -3.17
C THR A 74 -48.32 21.85 -2.16
N MET A 75 -48.49 23.17 -2.19
CA MET A 75 -47.85 24.07 -1.23
C MET A 75 -48.44 23.89 0.17
N GLN A 76 -49.76 23.71 0.27
CA GLN A 76 -50.43 23.43 1.55
C GLN A 76 -50.01 22.08 2.13
N GLN A 77 -49.83 21.07 1.29
CA GLN A 77 -49.32 19.76 1.70
C GLN A 77 -47.93 19.88 2.34
N TRP A 78 -47.01 20.59 1.69
CA TRP A 78 -45.67 20.83 2.24
C TRP A 78 -45.70 21.64 3.54
N ASN A 79 -46.60 22.61 3.65
CA ASN A 79 -46.79 23.36 4.89
C ASN A 79 -47.28 22.47 6.02
N LYS A 80 -48.23 21.56 5.75
CA LYS A 80 -48.72 20.58 6.73
C LYS A 80 -47.64 19.61 7.18
N ILE A 81 -46.87 19.06 6.23
CA ILE A 81 -45.71 18.20 6.54
C ILE A 81 -44.69 18.94 7.41
N ALA A 82 -44.39 20.19 7.07
CA ALA A 82 -43.44 21.00 7.83
C ALA A 82 -43.96 21.31 9.25
N GLU A 83 -45.26 21.52 9.42
CA GLU A 83 -45.89 21.65 10.74
C GLU A 83 -45.72 20.37 11.56
N GLU A 84 -46.09 19.21 11.01
CA GLU A 84 -46.01 17.91 11.69
C GLU A 84 -44.56 17.53 12.07
N ILE A 85 -43.59 17.80 11.19
CA ILE A 85 -42.16 17.61 11.49
C ILE A 85 -41.70 18.52 12.63
N ARG A 86 -42.17 19.77 12.67
CA ARG A 86 -41.83 20.71 13.77
C ARG A 86 -42.44 20.25 15.09
N GLU A 87 -43.67 19.76 15.09
CA GLU A 87 -44.31 19.20 16.28
C GLU A 87 -43.59 17.94 16.78
N THR A 88 -43.23 17.05 15.87
CA THR A 88 -42.44 15.86 16.19
C THR A 88 -41.08 16.23 16.77
N LYS A 89 -40.40 17.24 16.20
CA LYS A 89 -39.14 17.77 16.73
C LYS A 89 -39.31 18.41 18.12
N LYS A 90 -40.45 19.01 18.44
CA LYS A 90 -40.72 19.52 19.80
C LYS A 90 -40.85 18.39 20.81
N GLN A 91 -41.47 17.28 20.42
CA GLN A 91 -41.66 16.10 21.29
C GLN A 91 -40.37 15.30 21.49
N PHE A 92 -39.58 15.10 20.42
CA PHE A 92 -38.45 14.16 20.39
C PHE A 92 -37.09 14.78 20.03
N GLY A 93 -37.01 16.11 19.90
CA GLY A 93 -35.78 16.81 19.54
C GLY A 93 -34.81 16.95 20.72
N GLN A 94 -33.92 17.93 20.63
CA GLN A 94 -32.81 18.11 21.59
C GLN A 94 -33.25 18.29 23.04
N SER A 95 -34.47 18.79 23.28
CA SER A 95 -35.03 18.98 24.63
C SER A 95 -35.55 17.70 25.26
N PHE A 96 -35.64 16.59 24.51
CA PHE A 96 -36.02 15.28 25.05
C PHE A 96 -34.85 14.65 25.81
N VAL A 97 -35.14 13.87 26.87
CA VAL A 97 -34.15 13.27 27.79
C VAL A 97 -33.02 12.51 27.07
N ALA A 98 -33.30 11.93 25.90
CA ALA A 98 -32.31 11.23 25.07
C ALA A 98 -32.09 11.85 23.68
N GLY A 99 -32.59 13.07 23.45
CA GLY A 99 -32.54 13.74 22.13
C GLY A 99 -31.29 14.57 21.88
N ALA A 100 -30.47 14.81 22.90
CA ALA A 100 -29.17 15.46 22.75
C ALA A 100 -28.20 14.53 22.01
N ARG A 101 -27.41 15.11 21.09
CA ARG A 101 -26.35 14.38 20.39
C ARG A 101 -25.30 13.91 21.39
N ARG A 102 -24.91 12.63 21.31
CA ARG A 102 -23.95 11.99 22.22
C ARG A 102 -22.50 12.02 21.73
N THR A 103 -22.30 12.30 20.44
CA THR A 103 -20.99 12.32 19.80
C THR A 103 -20.59 13.74 19.44
N ASP A 104 -19.29 14.03 19.55
CA ASP A 104 -18.71 15.28 19.06
C ASP A 104 -18.02 15.06 17.71
N PHE A 105 -17.83 16.15 16.99
CA PHE A 105 -16.99 16.13 15.80
C PHE A 105 -15.53 16.21 16.24
N ALA A 106 -14.72 15.26 15.79
CA ALA A 106 -13.27 15.27 15.95
C ALA A 106 -12.62 15.20 14.57
N GLU A 107 -11.47 15.85 14.42
CA GLU A 107 -10.59 15.60 13.27
C GLU A 107 -10.01 14.19 13.39
N ALA A 108 -9.99 13.45 12.29
CA ALA A 108 -9.37 12.13 12.26
C ALA A 108 -7.88 12.31 12.57
N GLN A 109 -7.41 11.74 13.68
CA GLN A 109 -5.99 11.59 13.92
C GLN A 109 -5.45 10.54 12.95
N ASP A 110 -4.47 10.91 12.14
CA ASP A 110 -3.65 9.96 11.40
C ASP A 110 -2.86 9.15 12.43
N PHE A 111 -3.36 7.95 12.74
CA PHE A 111 -2.57 6.98 13.48
C PHE A 111 -1.46 6.50 12.54
N GLU A 112 -0.20 6.81 12.87
CA GLU A 112 0.94 6.14 12.23
C GLU A 112 0.77 4.63 12.44
N GLU A 113 0.59 3.88 11.35
CA GLU A 113 0.59 2.42 11.40
C GLU A 113 1.91 1.98 12.03
N VAL A 114 1.86 1.48 13.27
CA VAL A 114 3.02 0.89 13.93
C VAL A 114 3.43 -0.32 13.07
N PRO A 115 4.59 -0.28 12.39
CA PRO A 115 5.02 -1.38 11.56
C PRO A 115 5.17 -2.62 12.44
N ILE A 116 4.73 -3.79 11.99
CA ILE A 116 4.94 -5.07 12.69
C ILE A 116 6.44 -5.28 13.02
N GLU A 117 7.33 -4.67 12.22
CA GLU A 117 8.78 -4.57 12.43
C GLU A 117 9.16 -3.97 13.80
N ALA A 118 8.35 -3.07 14.37
CA ALA A 118 8.55 -2.45 15.69
C ALA A 118 8.19 -3.38 16.87
N MET A 119 7.53 -4.52 16.62
CA MET A 119 7.31 -5.57 17.63
C MET A 119 8.50 -6.54 17.73
N ILE A 120 9.48 -6.45 16.83
CA ILE A 120 10.65 -7.34 16.82
C ILE A 120 11.69 -6.79 17.79
N GLU A 121 12.09 -7.61 18.76
CA GLU A 121 13.18 -7.26 19.67
C GLU A 121 14.49 -7.10 18.91
N LYS A 122 15.19 -6.01 19.18
CA LYS A 122 16.45 -5.63 18.54
C LYS A 122 17.62 -6.40 19.17
N GLU A 123 18.01 -7.50 18.54
CA GLU A 123 19.11 -8.35 18.99
C GLU A 123 20.30 -8.28 18.02
N PRO A 124 21.55 -8.31 18.53
CA PRO A 124 22.73 -8.38 17.68
C PRO A 124 22.83 -9.77 17.04
N ILE A 125 23.07 -9.81 15.72
CA ILE A 125 23.27 -11.05 14.96
C ILE A 125 24.49 -10.94 14.05
N THR A 126 25.08 -12.07 13.70
CA THR A 126 26.11 -12.17 12.66
C THR A 126 25.52 -12.92 11.48
N VAL A 127 25.39 -12.22 10.35
CA VAL A 127 24.87 -12.79 9.11
C VAL A 127 26.01 -13.45 8.36
N VAL A 128 25.81 -14.70 7.99
CA VAL A 128 26.77 -15.51 7.24
C VAL A 128 26.08 -15.99 5.98
N CYS A 129 26.59 -15.58 4.83
CA CYS A 129 26.21 -16.08 3.52
C CYS A 129 27.38 -16.82 2.90
N SER A 130 27.18 -18.07 2.49
CA SER A 130 28.20 -18.86 1.80
C SER A 130 28.38 -18.46 0.34
N SER A 131 29.41 -19.01 -0.30
CA SER A 131 29.68 -18.81 -1.72
C SER A 131 28.56 -19.35 -2.64
N MET A 132 27.87 -20.42 -2.21
CA MET A 132 26.71 -20.98 -2.92
C MET A 132 25.38 -20.32 -2.56
N GLY A 133 25.38 -19.27 -1.72
CA GLY A 133 24.17 -18.52 -1.35
C GLY A 133 23.34 -19.18 -0.24
N TRP A 134 23.96 -19.95 0.64
CA TRP A 134 23.33 -20.41 1.88
C TRP A 134 23.49 -19.34 2.95
N ILE A 135 22.38 -18.87 3.52
CA ILE A 135 22.37 -17.79 4.49
C ILE A 135 21.91 -18.29 5.87
N ARG A 136 22.53 -17.77 6.93
CA ARG A 136 22.12 -17.98 8.33
C ARG A 136 22.44 -16.76 9.19
N ALA A 137 21.68 -16.59 10.26
CA ALA A 137 21.93 -15.60 11.31
C ALA A 137 22.40 -16.29 12.59
N MET A 138 23.62 -16.01 13.03
CA MET A 138 24.14 -16.46 14.32
C MET A 138 23.85 -15.43 15.40
N ASN A 139 23.51 -15.88 16.60
CA ASN A 139 23.22 -14.98 17.72
C ASN A 139 24.51 -14.27 18.18
N GLY A 140 24.40 -12.97 18.42
CA GLY A 140 25.51 -12.12 18.84
C GLY A 140 26.41 -11.67 17.69
N HIS A 141 27.26 -10.68 17.99
CA HIS A 141 28.35 -10.25 17.12
C HIS A 141 29.57 -11.13 17.39
N ILE A 142 29.70 -12.18 16.58
CA ILE A 142 30.79 -13.16 16.66
C ILE A 142 31.92 -12.68 15.78
N ASP A 143 33.16 -12.85 16.22
CA ASP A 143 34.35 -12.53 15.41
C ASP A 143 34.21 -13.00 13.94
N LEU A 144 34.36 -12.06 13.01
CA LEU A 144 34.18 -12.27 11.57
C LEU A 144 35.27 -13.18 10.99
N GLU A 145 36.43 -13.28 11.66
CA GLU A 145 37.54 -14.16 11.27
C GLU A 145 37.38 -15.60 11.81
N ARG A 146 36.33 -15.85 12.61
CA ARG A 146 36.08 -17.18 13.16
C ARG A 146 35.85 -18.20 12.04
N GLU A 147 36.54 -19.33 12.13
CA GLU A 147 36.28 -20.46 11.23
C GLU A 147 34.86 -20.99 11.41
N LEU A 148 34.11 -20.98 10.30
CA LEU A 148 32.74 -21.46 10.23
C LEU A 148 32.67 -22.72 9.38
N LYS A 149 31.79 -23.65 9.76
CA LYS A 149 31.48 -24.83 8.95
C LYS A 149 30.48 -24.47 7.86
N PHE A 150 30.71 -25.01 6.67
CA PHE A 150 29.86 -24.90 5.48
C PHE A 150 29.47 -26.30 5.00
N LYS A 151 28.53 -26.35 4.05
CA LYS A 151 28.13 -27.59 3.39
C LYS A 151 29.28 -28.14 2.53
N ASP A 152 29.30 -29.45 2.28
CA ASP A 152 30.32 -30.07 1.43
C ASP A 152 30.35 -29.43 0.02
N GLY A 153 31.54 -29.00 -0.40
CA GLY A 153 31.76 -28.30 -1.66
C GLY A 153 31.45 -26.80 -1.64
N ASP A 154 30.99 -26.25 -0.50
CA ASP A 154 30.77 -24.82 -0.29
C ASP A 154 31.89 -24.20 0.55
N GLY A 155 31.97 -22.87 0.57
CA GLY A 155 33.01 -22.12 1.24
C GLY A 155 32.53 -20.77 1.77
N PRO A 156 33.43 -20.03 2.44
CA PRO A 156 33.12 -18.72 2.98
C PRO A 156 32.73 -17.75 1.85
N GLY A 157 31.70 -16.96 2.10
CA GLY A 157 31.25 -15.90 1.20
C GLY A 157 31.30 -14.55 1.92
N ILE A 158 30.13 -14.09 2.34
CA ILE A 158 29.93 -12.76 2.94
C ILE A 158 29.57 -12.94 4.41
N ILE A 159 30.31 -12.26 5.30
CA ILE A 159 30.06 -12.30 6.75
C ILE A 159 30.08 -10.87 7.26
N PHE A 160 29.05 -10.46 8.00
CA PHE A 160 28.96 -9.14 8.60
C PHE A 160 28.05 -9.13 9.83
N HIS A 161 28.18 -8.08 10.64
CA HIS A 161 27.31 -7.83 11.78
C HIS A 161 26.05 -7.08 11.36
N ALA A 162 24.92 -7.47 11.93
CA ALA A 162 23.64 -6.81 11.76
C ALA A 162 22.81 -6.91 13.04
N GLN A 163 21.61 -6.36 13.00
CA GLN A 163 20.59 -6.49 14.03
C GLN A 163 19.35 -7.15 13.44
N THR A 164 18.56 -7.84 14.26
CA THR A 164 17.32 -8.54 13.83
C THR A 164 16.32 -7.63 13.13
N THR A 165 16.30 -6.34 13.48
CA THR A 165 15.45 -5.31 12.88
C THR A 165 15.93 -4.80 11.52
N ASP A 166 17.16 -5.13 11.12
CA ASP A 166 17.77 -4.55 9.93
C ASP A 166 17.19 -5.14 8.63
N LYS A 167 17.11 -4.30 7.61
CA LYS A 167 16.83 -4.73 6.23
C LYS A 167 18.15 -5.02 5.55
N LEU A 168 18.28 -6.17 4.91
CA LEU A 168 19.48 -6.58 4.18
C LEU A 168 19.25 -6.38 2.68
N LEU A 169 20.21 -5.74 2.02
CA LEU A 169 20.20 -5.44 0.60
C LEU A 169 21.15 -6.41 -0.11
N ALA A 170 20.59 -7.39 -0.81
CA ALA A 170 21.35 -8.37 -1.57
C ALA A 170 21.39 -7.98 -3.06
N LEU A 171 22.57 -7.78 -3.62
CA LEU A 171 22.74 -7.55 -5.06
C LEU A 171 22.93 -8.88 -5.79
N GLY A 172 22.07 -9.15 -6.78
CA GLY A 172 22.25 -10.24 -7.74
C GLY A 172 23.14 -9.84 -8.92
N SER A 173 23.80 -10.83 -9.53
CA SER A 173 24.63 -10.66 -10.74
C SER A 173 23.83 -10.18 -11.96
N ASN A 174 22.50 -10.27 -11.91
CA ASN A 174 21.57 -9.70 -12.88
C ASN A 174 21.31 -8.18 -12.68
N GLY A 175 21.97 -7.55 -11.70
CA GLY A 175 21.83 -6.12 -11.41
C GLY A 175 20.55 -5.74 -10.66
N ARG A 176 19.87 -6.73 -10.07
CA ARG A 176 18.71 -6.53 -9.19
C ARG A 176 19.12 -6.54 -7.73
N PHE A 177 18.53 -5.64 -6.94
CA PHE A 177 18.59 -5.70 -5.49
C PHE A 177 17.39 -6.43 -4.93
N TYR A 178 17.62 -7.27 -3.93
CA TYR A 178 16.58 -7.98 -3.18
C TYR A 178 16.65 -7.54 -1.72
N THR A 179 15.50 -7.28 -1.12
CA THR A 179 15.42 -6.88 0.29
C THR A 179 14.98 -8.05 1.14
N ILE A 180 15.77 -8.37 2.18
CA ILE A 180 15.53 -9.48 3.09
C ILE A 180 15.51 -8.93 4.51
N LEU A 181 14.50 -9.27 5.30
CA LEU A 181 14.48 -8.91 6.72
C LEU A 181 15.44 -9.81 7.49
N ALA A 182 16.31 -9.23 8.30
CA ALA A 182 17.25 -9.98 9.14
C ALA A 182 16.54 -10.96 10.09
N SER A 183 15.35 -10.58 10.59
CA SER A 183 14.48 -11.43 11.42
C SER A 183 14.02 -12.72 10.74
N ASN A 184 13.99 -12.75 9.41
CA ASN A 184 13.51 -13.90 8.63
C ASN A 184 14.64 -14.89 8.29
N LEU A 185 15.87 -14.58 8.66
CA LEU A 185 17.00 -15.48 8.42
C LEU A 185 16.91 -16.73 9.32
N PRO A 186 17.30 -17.92 8.82
CA PRO A 186 17.33 -19.11 9.66
C PRO A 186 18.39 -18.93 10.74
N GLY A 187 18.08 -19.43 11.94
CA GLY A 187 19.01 -19.36 13.06
C GLY A 187 20.32 -20.11 12.81
N GLY A 188 21.33 -19.83 13.63
CA GLY A 188 22.70 -20.31 13.43
C GLY A 188 22.93 -21.83 13.60
N ARG A 189 21.88 -22.63 13.81
CA ARG A 189 22.00 -24.10 13.90
C ARG A 189 22.05 -24.69 12.49
N GLY A 190 23.03 -25.56 12.24
CA GLY A 190 23.22 -26.18 10.92
C GLY A 190 23.94 -25.25 9.94
N MET A 191 23.75 -25.47 8.63
CA MET A 191 24.44 -24.74 7.55
C MET A 191 23.63 -23.56 6.97
N GLY A 192 22.46 -23.27 7.52
CA GLY A 192 21.54 -22.27 6.98
C GLY A 192 20.61 -22.83 5.91
N GLU A 193 19.99 -21.92 5.15
CA GLU A 193 19.07 -22.24 4.06
C GLU A 193 19.46 -21.47 2.79
N PRO A 194 19.11 -21.97 1.59
CA PRO A 194 19.33 -21.21 0.35
C PRO A 194 18.57 -19.88 0.38
N ILE A 195 19.27 -18.77 0.10
CA ILE A 195 18.69 -17.41 0.05
C ILE A 195 17.51 -17.30 -0.93
N ARG A 196 17.48 -18.17 -1.94
CA ARG A 196 16.39 -18.29 -2.93
C ARG A 196 15.04 -18.66 -2.34
N LEU A 197 14.98 -19.22 -1.12
CA LEU A 197 13.71 -19.49 -0.45
C LEU A 197 13.04 -18.20 0.07
N MET A 198 13.84 -17.15 0.28
CA MET A 198 13.34 -15.86 0.78
C MET A 198 13.00 -14.90 -0.36
N VAL A 199 13.78 -14.94 -1.44
CA VAL A 199 13.69 -14.01 -2.58
C VAL A 199 13.79 -14.74 -3.92
N ASP A 200 13.05 -14.26 -4.92
CA ASP A 200 12.91 -14.92 -6.23
C ASP A 200 14.08 -14.55 -7.14
N ILE A 201 15.23 -15.18 -6.90
CA ILE A 201 16.43 -15.02 -7.71
C ILE A 201 16.40 -16.05 -8.85
N PRO A 202 16.58 -15.64 -10.13
CA PRO A 202 16.69 -16.57 -11.27
C PRO A 202 17.90 -17.49 -11.15
N ASP A 203 17.82 -18.73 -11.65
CA ASP A 203 18.87 -19.75 -11.47
C ASP A 203 20.24 -19.31 -12.01
N GLU A 204 20.28 -18.51 -13.07
CA GLU A 204 21.54 -18.01 -13.64
C GLU A 204 22.17 -16.88 -12.80
N ALA A 205 21.38 -16.23 -11.95
CA ALA A 205 21.83 -15.13 -11.12
C ALA A 205 22.47 -15.63 -9.82
N LYS A 206 23.64 -15.08 -9.49
CA LYS A 206 24.36 -15.32 -8.23
C LYS A 206 24.30 -14.08 -7.35
N ILE A 207 24.42 -14.25 -6.04
CA ILE A 207 24.60 -13.12 -5.13
C ILE A 207 26.02 -12.59 -5.25
N VAL A 208 26.13 -11.28 -5.42
CA VAL A 208 27.40 -10.54 -5.56
C VAL A 208 27.82 -9.98 -4.21
N ASN A 209 26.91 -9.31 -3.51
CA ASN A 209 27.14 -8.79 -2.18
C ASN A 209 25.83 -8.69 -1.39
N ILE A 210 25.92 -8.67 -0.07
CA ILE A 210 24.82 -8.43 0.87
C ILE A 210 25.31 -7.44 1.90
N ILE A 211 24.55 -6.37 2.10
CA ILE A 211 24.90 -5.28 3.02
C ILE A 211 23.66 -4.87 3.83
N PRO A 212 23.84 -4.37 5.07
CA PRO A 212 22.73 -3.80 5.83
C PRO A 212 22.25 -2.49 5.19
N TYR A 213 20.95 -2.27 5.24
CA TYR A 213 20.33 -1.00 4.87
C TYR A 213 20.64 0.05 5.94
N ILE A 214 21.12 1.21 5.50
CA ILE A 214 21.34 2.37 6.37
C ILE A 214 20.70 3.57 5.65
N SER A 215 19.80 4.26 6.36
CA SER A 215 19.08 5.41 5.80
C SER A 215 20.05 6.53 5.41
N ASN A 216 19.76 7.20 4.29
CA ASN A 216 20.56 8.29 3.73
C ASN A 216 22.01 7.95 3.36
N GLN A 217 22.39 6.67 3.31
CA GLN A 217 23.69 6.26 2.76
C GLN A 217 23.63 5.99 1.26
N THR A 218 24.81 5.93 0.65
CA THR A 218 25.00 5.73 -0.78
C THR A 218 25.96 4.57 -1.06
N LEU A 219 25.65 3.84 -2.11
CA LEU A 219 26.38 2.69 -2.62
C LEU A 219 27.00 3.01 -3.95
N LEU A 220 28.16 2.42 -4.20
CA LEU A 220 28.76 2.37 -5.51
C LEU A 220 28.49 0.99 -6.14
N VAL A 221 27.80 0.99 -7.27
CA VAL A 221 27.49 -0.23 -8.03
C VAL A 221 28.17 -0.22 -9.39
N ALA A 222 28.74 -1.35 -9.77
CA ALA A 222 29.45 -1.49 -11.03
C ALA A 222 29.26 -2.85 -11.70
N SER A 223 29.21 -2.83 -13.03
CA SER A 223 29.14 -4.01 -13.89
C SER A 223 30.53 -4.53 -14.28
N SER A 224 30.61 -5.78 -14.71
CA SER A 224 31.84 -6.37 -15.26
C SER A 224 32.33 -5.68 -16.54
N ALA A 225 31.47 -4.97 -17.27
CA ALA A 225 31.87 -4.10 -18.38
C ALA A 225 32.60 -2.82 -17.93
N GLY A 226 32.60 -2.56 -16.61
CA GLY A 226 33.12 -1.38 -15.92
C GLY A 226 32.34 -0.10 -16.18
N ASP A 227 31.04 -0.24 -16.38
CA ASP A 227 30.10 0.87 -16.24
C ASP A 227 29.49 0.82 -14.83
N GLY A 228 29.42 1.96 -14.14
CA GLY A 228 28.94 2.06 -12.75
C GLY A 228 28.46 3.47 -12.39
N PHE A 229 27.81 3.59 -11.23
CA PHE A 229 27.24 4.84 -10.72
C PHE A 229 26.97 4.74 -9.21
N ILE A 230 26.67 5.88 -8.60
CA ILE A 230 26.32 5.98 -7.18
C ILE A 230 24.79 5.86 -7.03
N VAL A 231 24.31 5.08 -6.08
CA VAL A 231 22.87 4.89 -5.82
C VAL A 231 22.60 4.99 -4.31
N ARG A 232 21.46 5.59 -3.92
CA ARG A 232 21.08 5.68 -2.50
C ARG A 232 20.56 4.34 -2.00
N HIS A 233 20.77 4.03 -0.72
CA HIS A 233 20.18 2.85 -0.09
C HIS A 233 18.65 2.84 -0.23
N ASP A 234 18.01 4.01 -0.07
CA ASP A 234 16.56 4.16 -0.16
C ASP A 234 16.03 3.79 -1.56
N ASP A 235 16.82 4.04 -2.60
CA ASP A 235 16.45 3.75 -3.98
C ASP A 235 16.58 2.27 -4.34
N VAL A 236 17.35 1.47 -3.58
CA VAL A 236 17.55 0.05 -3.89
C VAL A 236 16.61 -0.89 -3.14
N ILE A 237 15.82 -0.37 -2.18
CA ILE A 237 14.84 -1.17 -1.44
C ILE A 237 13.82 -1.76 -2.42
N ALA A 238 13.66 -3.08 -2.38
CA ALA A 238 12.66 -3.83 -3.13
C ALA A 238 11.43 -4.10 -2.27
N GLN A 239 10.25 -3.85 -2.82
CA GLN A 239 8.96 -4.12 -2.18
C GLN A 239 8.47 -5.57 -2.41
N THR A 240 9.03 -6.25 -3.42
CA THR A 240 8.63 -7.60 -3.83
C THR A 240 9.80 -8.56 -3.76
N LYS A 241 9.49 -9.86 -3.59
CA LYS A 241 10.48 -10.94 -3.60
C LYS A 241 11.28 -11.05 -4.90
N SER A 242 10.72 -10.58 -6.01
CA SER A 242 11.39 -10.50 -7.32
C SER A 242 12.49 -9.43 -7.40
N GLY A 243 12.69 -8.64 -6.34
CA GLY A 243 13.71 -7.60 -6.29
C GLY A 243 13.40 -6.39 -7.17
N LYS A 244 14.29 -5.40 -7.16
CA LYS A 244 14.22 -4.14 -7.91
C LYS A 244 15.40 -4.04 -8.87
N GLN A 245 15.14 -3.75 -10.15
CA GLN A 245 16.22 -3.54 -11.13
C GLN A 245 16.88 -2.18 -10.91
N ILE A 246 18.20 -2.18 -10.65
CA ILE A 246 18.97 -0.96 -10.41
C ILE A 246 20.08 -0.82 -11.46
N LEU A 247 20.92 -1.84 -11.60
CA LEU A 247 21.99 -1.86 -12.59
C LEU A 247 21.50 -2.60 -13.84
N ASN A 248 21.41 -1.91 -14.97
CA ASN A 248 21.06 -2.53 -16.24
C ASN A 248 22.30 -3.17 -16.86
N VAL A 249 22.41 -4.49 -16.76
CA VAL A 249 23.46 -5.29 -17.40
C VAL A 249 23.05 -5.70 -18.82
N LYS A 250 23.95 -5.57 -19.79
CA LYS A 250 23.75 -5.94 -21.22
C LYS A 250 24.90 -6.85 -21.70
N ASP A 251 24.72 -7.53 -22.83
CA ASP A 251 25.81 -8.19 -23.57
C ASP A 251 26.67 -9.14 -22.71
N ASN A 252 26.03 -10.07 -21.98
CA ASN A 252 26.64 -11.00 -21.02
C ASN A 252 27.41 -10.36 -19.85
N SER A 253 27.32 -9.05 -19.64
CA SER A 253 27.84 -8.43 -18.43
C SER A 253 27.01 -8.82 -17.21
N THR A 254 27.64 -8.77 -16.04
CA THR A 254 27.01 -9.04 -14.75
C THR A 254 27.35 -7.93 -13.78
N ALA A 255 26.52 -7.75 -12.75
CA ALA A 255 26.90 -6.94 -11.61
C ALA A 255 28.10 -7.57 -10.93
N LYS A 256 29.14 -6.77 -10.67
CA LYS A 256 30.44 -7.28 -10.22
C LYS A 256 30.84 -6.73 -8.85
N VAL A 257 30.58 -5.44 -8.61
CA VAL A 257 30.95 -4.77 -7.36
C VAL A 257 29.75 -3.99 -6.81
N CYS A 258 29.58 -4.09 -5.49
CA CYS A 258 28.71 -3.24 -4.69
C CYS A 258 29.44 -2.97 -3.37
N CYS A 259 29.68 -1.71 -3.04
CA CYS A 259 30.34 -1.34 -1.80
C CYS A 259 29.84 0.02 -1.30
N ASP A 260 29.95 0.21 0.02
CA ASP A 260 29.72 1.50 0.65
C ASP A 260 30.79 2.49 0.23
N ILE A 261 30.39 3.75 0.11
CA ILE A 261 31.31 4.83 -0.23
C ILE A 261 32.00 5.31 1.05
N ASN A 262 33.30 5.08 1.12
CA ASN A 262 34.16 5.55 2.19
C ASN A 262 35.29 6.41 1.60
N GLY A 263 35.18 7.72 1.75
CA GLY A 263 36.17 8.70 1.32
C GLY A 263 35.87 9.38 -0.01
N ASP A 264 36.88 10.04 -0.58
CA ASP A 264 36.73 11.00 -1.67
C ASP A 264 37.19 10.49 -3.05
N HIS A 265 37.89 9.35 -3.11
CA HIS A 265 38.43 8.78 -4.34
C HIS A 265 38.01 7.32 -4.56
N ILE A 266 38.04 6.93 -5.82
CA ILE A 266 37.71 5.59 -6.28
C ILE A 266 38.94 5.02 -6.98
N ALA A 267 39.35 3.82 -6.58
CA ALA A 267 40.36 3.02 -7.28
C ALA A 267 39.68 1.87 -8.02
N VAL A 268 39.96 1.76 -9.31
CA VAL A 268 39.38 0.75 -10.20
C VAL A 268 40.49 -0.09 -10.78
N VAL A 269 40.34 -1.41 -10.81
CA VAL A 269 41.30 -2.31 -11.45
C VAL A 269 40.63 -3.19 -12.50
N GLY A 270 41.22 -3.21 -13.69
CA GLY A 270 40.80 -4.10 -14.78
C GLY A 270 41.48 -5.46 -14.74
N GLU A 271 40.90 -6.42 -15.44
CA GLU A 271 41.52 -7.74 -15.70
C GLU A 271 42.87 -7.61 -16.43
N ASN A 272 43.05 -6.52 -17.17
CA ASN A 272 44.31 -6.13 -17.82
C ASN A 272 45.39 -5.60 -16.84
N ARG A 273 45.17 -5.71 -15.53
CA ARG A 273 46.05 -5.25 -14.45
C ARG A 273 46.31 -3.75 -14.44
N LYS A 274 45.42 -2.95 -15.02
CA LYS A 274 45.56 -1.49 -14.99
C LYS A 274 44.69 -0.91 -13.89
N VAL A 275 45.30 -0.06 -13.06
CA VAL A 275 44.64 0.72 -12.02
C VAL A 275 44.38 2.13 -12.53
N LEU A 276 43.20 2.66 -12.22
CA LEU A 276 42.83 4.05 -12.43
C LEU A 276 42.22 4.59 -11.14
N ILE A 277 42.66 5.78 -10.74
CA ILE A 277 42.15 6.50 -9.58
C ILE A 277 41.55 7.83 -10.05
N PHE A 278 40.34 8.14 -9.60
CA PHE A 278 39.66 9.40 -9.88
C PHE A 278 38.76 9.81 -8.70
N PRO A 279 38.45 11.11 -8.53
CA PRO A 279 37.60 11.57 -7.45
C PRO A 279 36.14 11.13 -7.65
N ILE A 280 35.46 10.84 -6.54
CA ILE A 280 34.09 10.33 -6.55
C ILE A 280 33.09 11.28 -7.22
N SER A 281 33.37 12.59 -7.19
CA SER A 281 32.59 13.64 -7.84
C SER A 281 32.47 13.47 -9.36
N GLU A 282 33.31 12.64 -10.00
CA GLU A 282 33.20 12.32 -11.42
C GLU A 282 32.12 11.27 -11.74
N LEU A 283 31.51 10.65 -10.72
CA LEU A 283 30.39 9.71 -10.90
C LEU A 283 29.03 10.39 -10.65
N PRO A 284 28.03 10.11 -11.51
CA PRO A 284 26.68 10.55 -11.26
C PRO A 284 26.01 9.68 -10.18
N GLU A 285 25.15 10.32 -9.40
CA GLU A 285 24.15 9.65 -8.58
C GLU A 285 22.91 9.33 -9.45
N MET A 286 22.44 8.08 -9.43
CA MET A 286 21.30 7.63 -10.22
C MET A 286 20.48 6.59 -9.43
N ALA A 287 19.16 6.62 -9.59
CA ALA A 287 18.28 5.58 -9.01
C ALA A 287 18.32 4.26 -9.80
N ARG A 288 18.56 4.33 -11.13
CA ARG A 288 18.65 3.16 -12.02
C ARG A 288 19.39 3.53 -13.30
N GLY A 289 20.17 2.61 -13.85
CA GLY A 289 20.77 2.81 -15.17
C GLY A 289 21.85 1.79 -15.50
N LYS A 290 22.49 1.99 -16.66
CA LYS A 290 23.73 1.28 -17.01
C LYS A 290 24.95 1.86 -16.27
N GLY A 291 24.86 3.12 -15.85
CA GLY A 291 25.99 3.87 -15.31
C GLY A 291 26.91 4.46 -16.38
N VAL A 292 27.98 5.09 -15.91
CA VAL A 292 29.02 5.68 -16.75
C VAL A 292 30.28 4.83 -16.72
N ARG A 293 31.08 4.90 -17.78
CA ARG A 293 32.33 4.16 -17.86
C ARG A 293 33.30 4.59 -16.77
N LEU A 294 33.77 3.64 -15.97
CA LEU A 294 34.76 3.86 -14.91
C LEU A 294 36.17 3.91 -15.49
N GLN A 295 36.56 2.87 -16.24
CA GLN A 295 37.87 2.73 -16.88
C GLN A 295 37.72 2.18 -18.30
N LYS A 296 38.52 2.66 -19.25
CA LYS A 296 38.51 2.14 -20.63
C LYS A 296 39.36 0.88 -20.74
N TYR A 297 38.71 -0.25 -21.02
CA TYR A 297 39.39 -1.51 -21.31
C TYR A 297 39.62 -1.66 -22.81
N LYS A 298 40.83 -2.11 -23.18
CA LYS A 298 41.13 -2.56 -24.55
C LYS A 298 40.70 -4.02 -24.73
N ASP A 299 40.86 -4.81 -23.67
CA ASP A 299 40.50 -6.22 -23.58
C ASP A 299 40.13 -6.53 -22.12
N GLY A 300 39.19 -7.46 -21.93
CA GLY A 300 38.62 -7.79 -20.62
C GLY A 300 37.67 -6.73 -20.03
N GLY A 301 37.44 -6.82 -18.73
CA GLY A 301 36.52 -5.95 -17.99
C GLY A 301 37.02 -5.46 -16.64
N LEU A 302 36.08 -5.00 -15.81
CA LEU A 302 36.30 -4.63 -14.42
C LEU A 302 36.58 -5.89 -13.59
N SER A 303 37.71 -5.90 -12.90
CA SER A 303 38.05 -6.96 -11.95
C SER A 303 37.50 -6.62 -10.56
N ASP A 304 37.88 -5.47 -10.03
CA ASP A 304 37.51 -5.02 -8.69
C ASP A 304 37.56 -3.48 -8.56
N LEU A 305 36.94 -2.96 -7.51
CA LEU A 305 36.89 -1.53 -7.20
C LEU A 305 36.83 -1.30 -5.69
N THR A 306 37.48 -0.24 -5.22
CA THR A 306 37.36 0.22 -3.83
C THR A 306 37.24 1.74 -3.74
N THR A 307 36.63 2.22 -2.66
CA THR A 307 36.58 3.63 -2.25
C THR A 307 37.59 3.86 -1.12
N PHE A 308 38.21 5.03 -1.08
CA PHE A 308 39.16 5.41 -0.04
C PHE A 308 39.34 6.94 0.03
N ASN A 309 39.92 7.45 1.12
CA ASN A 309 40.41 8.84 1.19
C ASN A 309 41.80 8.92 0.57
N LEU A 310 42.01 9.86 -0.35
CA LEU A 310 43.32 10.05 -0.98
C LEU A 310 44.43 10.35 0.04
N SER A 311 44.10 11.06 1.13
CA SER A 311 45.04 11.38 2.21
C SER A 311 45.60 10.15 2.93
N ASP A 312 44.81 9.08 3.02
CA ASP A 312 45.15 7.88 3.78
C ASP A 312 45.94 6.88 2.93
N GLY A 313 45.98 7.10 1.60
CA GLY A 313 46.60 6.23 0.63
C GLY A 313 45.74 5.02 0.25
N LEU A 314 46.11 4.36 -0.84
CA LEU A 314 45.42 3.18 -1.34
C LEU A 314 46.00 1.95 -0.67
N THR A 315 45.14 1.15 -0.05
CA THR A 315 45.53 -0.05 0.68
C THR A 315 45.05 -1.32 -0.03
N TRP A 316 45.91 -2.35 -0.09
CA TRP A 316 45.56 -3.68 -0.60
C TRP A 316 46.34 -4.79 0.12
N LEU A 317 45.94 -6.04 -0.07
CA LEU A 317 46.66 -7.22 0.42
C LEU A 317 47.64 -7.74 -0.63
N ASP A 318 48.91 -7.95 -0.25
CA ASP A 318 49.88 -8.59 -1.12
C ASP A 318 49.59 -10.11 -1.25
N PRO A 319 50.19 -10.83 -2.23
CA PRO A 319 49.99 -12.27 -2.38
C PRO A 319 50.40 -13.12 -1.16
N ALA A 320 51.10 -12.54 -0.18
CA ALA A 320 51.48 -13.17 1.08
C ALA A 320 50.57 -12.75 2.25
N GLY A 321 49.45 -12.06 1.97
CA GLY A 321 48.47 -11.62 2.97
C GLY A 321 48.88 -10.39 3.77
N ARG A 322 49.97 -9.70 3.42
CA ARG A 322 50.42 -8.50 4.13
C ARG A 322 49.74 -7.27 3.56
N ARG A 323 49.24 -6.41 4.45
CA ARG A 323 48.67 -5.12 4.10
C ARG A 323 49.76 -4.18 3.58
N ARG A 324 49.56 -3.64 2.38
CA ARG A 324 50.40 -2.60 1.78
C ARG A 324 49.55 -1.35 1.57
N THR A 325 50.14 -0.20 1.85
CA THR A 325 49.52 1.11 1.64
C THR A 325 50.47 1.95 0.79
N GLU A 326 49.96 2.47 -0.31
CA GLU A 326 50.68 3.39 -1.20
C GLU A 326 50.11 4.79 -1.03
N SER A 327 50.97 5.74 -0.66
CA SER A 327 50.60 7.14 -0.48
C SER A 327 50.88 7.98 -1.71
N ASP A 328 51.86 7.61 -2.54
CA ASP A 328 52.12 8.32 -3.80
C ASP A 328 51.30 7.71 -4.94
N LEU A 329 50.13 8.32 -5.18
CA LEU A 329 49.14 7.84 -6.14
C LEU A 329 49.10 8.70 -7.42
N ALA A 330 50.05 9.61 -7.61
CA ALA A 330 50.05 10.55 -8.73
C ALA A 330 50.07 9.84 -10.10
N ASP A 331 50.80 8.73 -10.20
CA ASP A 331 50.93 7.95 -11.44
C ASP A 331 49.62 7.29 -11.89
N TRP A 332 48.74 6.93 -10.95
CA TRP A 332 47.47 6.26 -11.22
C TRP A 332 46.27 7.21 -11.21
N THR A 333 46.44 8.43 -10.71
CA THR A 333 45.40 9.45 -10.68
C THR A 333 45.24 10.10 -12.06
N ALA A 334 44.08 9.92 -12.68
CA ALA A 334 43.74 10.54 -13.97
C ALA A 334 42.23 10.71 -14.10
N LYS A 335 41.77 11.44 -15.14
CA LYS A 335 40.33 11.57 -15.41
C LYS A 335 39.65 10.21 -15.58
N ARG A 336 38.38 10.12 -15.16
CA ARG A 336 37.53 8.94 -15.35
C ARG A 336 37.49 8.53 -16.82
N ALA A 337 37.29 7.24 -17.06
CA ALA A 337 37.21 6.61 -18.39
C ALA A 337 38.52 6.64 -19.20
N THR A 338 39.65 6.96 -18.59
CA THR A 338 40.97 6.70 -19.17
C THR A 338 41.34 5.21 -19.00
N ALA A 339 42.44 4.77 -19.63
CA ALA A 339 42.83 3.35 -19.62
C ALA A 339 43.51 2.90 -18.31
N GLY A 340 43.87 3.82 -17.42
CA GLY A 340 44.70 3.55 -16.24
C GLY A 340 46.16 3.19 -16.56
N ARG A 341 46.95 2.98 -15.51
CA ARG A 341 48.36 2.55 -15.57
C ARG A 341 48.54 1.16 -14.96
N MET A 342 49.65 0.50 -15.25
CA MET A 342 49.96 -0.82 -14.68
C MET A 342 49.89 -0.77 -13.16
N ALA A 343 49.25 -1.77 -12.53
CA ALA A 343 49.09 -1.84 -11.09
C ALA A 343 50.45 -1.71 -10.34
N PRO A 344 50.45 -1.12 -9.15
CA PRO A 344 51.67 -0.92 -8.35
C PRO A 344 52.37 -2.24 -8.03
N ARG A 345 53.68 -2.15 -7.74
CA ARG A 345 54.49 -3.33 -7.40
C ARG A 345 53.94 -3.99 -6.13
N GLY A 346 53.68 -5.30 -6.21
CA GLY A 346 53.11 -6.06 -5.12
C GLY A 346 51.57 -6.06 -5.09
N PHE A 347 50.90 -5.49 -6.10
CA PHE A 347 49.46 -5.69 -6.29
C PHE A 347 49.17 -7.17 -6.60
N PRO A 348 48.11 -7.75 -5.99
CA PRO A 348 47.88 -9.19 -6.07
C PRO A 348 47.50 -9.62 -7.50
N ARG A 349 47.72 -10.91 -7.79
CA ARG A 349 47.60 -11.46 -9.16
C ARG A 349 46.15 -11.70 -9.59
N ASP A 350 45.25 -11.83 -8.63
CA ASP A 350 43.81 -11.96 -8.83
C ASP A 350 43.10 -10.61 -9.07
N ASN A 351 43.86 -9.51 -9.05
CA ASN A 351 43.39 -8.16 -9.32
C ASN A 351 42.24 -7.73 -8.40
N LYS A 352 42.38 -7.99 -7.10
CA LYS A 352 41.45 -7.55 -6.05
C LYS A 352 42.14 -6.65 -5.03
N PHE A 353 41.39 -5.72 -4.44
CA PHE A 353 41.88 -4.87 -3.36
C PHE A 353 41.80 -5.57 -2.00
N LYS A 354 40.85 -6.48 -1.83
CA LYS A 354 40.56 -7.22 -0.59
C LYS A 354 40.50 -8.72 -0.82
#